data_AF-A0A090VQR7-F1
#
_entry.id   AF-A0A090VQR7-F1
#
_cell.length_a   1.000
_cell.length_b   1.000
_cell.length_c   1.000
_cell.angle_alpha   90.00
_cell.angle_beta   90.00
_cell.angle_gamma   90.00
#
_symmetry.space_group_name_H-M   'P 1'
#
loop_
_entity.id
_entity.type
_entity.pdbx_description
1 polymer ?
#
loop_
_entity_poly.entity_id
_entity_poly.type
_entity_poly.pdbx_seq_one_letter_code
_entity_poly.pdbx_strand_id
1 'polypeptide(L)' 'MINRNTFDDTKIAFSLKNDSELERAYFLFKMISVEPLVRIGKVATNFAIKANLPIEGLIRATVFDHFCGGVNEEDCYR' A
#
# COMPACT_ATOMS: atom_id res chain seq x y z
N MET A 1 -24.85 19.39 3.81
CA MET A 1 -24.63 18.62 5.06
C MET A 1 -24.03 17.28 4.67
N ILE A 2 -22.78 17.00 5.02
CA ILE A 2 -22.21 15.66 4.85
C ILE A 2 -22.85 14.79 5.94
N ASN A 3 -23.61 13.78 5.51
CA ASN A 3 -24.32 12.86 6.39
C ASN A 3 -23.29 12.04 7.19
N ARG A 4 -23.44 11.94 8.51
CA ARG A 4 -22.37 11.58 9.48
C ARG A 4 -21.90 10.12 9.44
N ASN A 5 -22.35 9.28 8.50
CA ASN A 5 -22.14 7.82 8.55
C ASN A 5 -21.73 7.19 7.20
N THR A 6 -20.98 7.89 6.34
CA THR A 6 -20.49 7.28 5.09
C THR A 6 -19.52 6.11 5.28
N PHE A 7 -19.04 5.87 6.51
CA PHE A 7 -18.11 4.78 6.84
C PHE A 7 -18.78 3.57 7.52
N ASP A 8 -20.06 3.65 7.88
CA ASP A 8 -20.80 2.52 8.47
C ASP A 8 -21.26 1.51 7.39
N ASP A 9 -21.40 1.98 6.15
CA ASP A 9 -21.65 1.14 4.98
C ASP A 9 -20.38 1.13 4.11
N THR A 10 -19.65 0.03 4.15
CA THR A 10 -18.41 -0.15 3.39
C THR A 10 -18.64 -0.08 1.88
N LYS A 11 -19.84 -0.44 1.39
CA LYS A 11 -20.19 -0.33 -0.03
C LYS A 11 -20.23 1.13 -0.46
N ILE A 12 -20.78 2.01 0.38
CA ILE A 12 -20.78 3.45 0.12
C ILE A 12 -19.37 4.02 0.31
N ALA A 13 -18.68 3.64 1.38
CA ALA A 13 -17.34 4.11 1.72
C ALA A 13 -16.31 3.84 0.61
N PHE A 14 -16.41 2.67 -0.03
CA PHE A 14 -15.50 2.24 -1.10
C PHE A 14 -16.10 2.35 -2.51
N SER A 15 -17.21 3.08 -2.68
CA SER A 15 -17.87 3.24 -3.99
C SER A 15 -16.99 3.85 -5.09
N LEU A 16 -15.91 4.53 -4.72
CA LEU A 16 -14.91 5.11 -5.64
C LEU A 16 -13.78 4.14 -6.02
N LYS A 17 -13.83 2.89 -5.55
CA LYS A 17 -12.80 1.86 -5.79
C LYS A 17 -13.36 0.72 -6.61
N ASN A 18 -12.56 0.23 -7.56
CA ASN A 18 -12.87 -1.00 -8.28
C ASN A 18 -12.43 -2.24 -7.49
N ASP A 19 -12.94 -3.42 -7.87
CA ASP A 19 -12.64 -4.68 -7.20
C ASP A 19 -11.13 -4.99 -7.18
N SER A 20 -10.39 -4.63 -8.23
CA SER A 20 -8.94 -4.85 -8.29
C SER A 20 -8.18 -3.97 -7.29
N GLU A 21 -8.60 -2.72 -7.09
CA GLU A 21 -8.04 -1.84 -6.05
C GLU A 21 -8.34 -2.37 -4.65
N LEU A 22 -9.54 -2.88 -4.41
CA LEU A 22 -9.95 -3.45 -3.13
C LEU A 22 -9.18 -4.74 -2.81
N GLU A 23 -9.07 -5.65 -3.76
CA GLU A 23 -8.29 -6.88 -3.63
C GLU A 23 -6.81 -6.56 -3.36
N ARG A 24 -6.22 -5.61 -4.12
CA ARG A 24 -4.82 -5.20 -3.90
C ARG A 24 -4.61 -4.67 -2.48
N ALA A 25 -5.49 -3.80 -2.01
CA ALA A 25 -5.44 -3.28 -0.64
C ALA A 25 -5.56 -4.43 0.38
N TYR A 26 -6.54 -5.31 0.19
CA TYR A 26 -6.77 -6.46 1.07
C TYR A 26 -5.54 -7.37 1.17
N PHE A 27 -4.95 -7.75 0.04
CA PHE A 27 -3.74 -8.59 0.01
C PHE A 27 -2.57 -7.92 0.72
N LEU A 28 -2.35 -6.62 0.50
CA LEU A 28 -1.28 -5.88 1.15
C LEU A 28 -1.47 -5.86 2.68
N PHE A 29 -2.66 -5.45 3.15
CA PHE A 29 -2.94 -5.37 4.59
C PHE A 29 -2.89 -6.74 5.27
N LYS A 30 -3.37 -7.80 4.59
CA LYS A 30 -3.26 -9.17 5.08
C LYS A 30 -1.80 -9.62 5.16
N MET A 31 -0.97 -9.31 4.16
CA MET A 31 0.45 -9.65 4.16
C MET A 31 1.18 -8.99 5.34
N ILE A 32 0.98 -7.69 5.55
CA ILE A 32 1.67 -6.96 6.62
C ILE A 32 1.13 -7.27 8.02
N SER A 33 -0.09 -7.82 8.13
CA SER A 33 -0.60 -8.32 9.41
C SER A 33 0.15 -9.55 9.94
N VAL A 34 0.94 -10.22 9.09
CA VAL A 34 1.74 -11.40 9.46
C VAL A 34 3.14 -10.94 9.89
N GLU A 35 3.35 -10.77 11.20
CA GLU A 35 4.61 -10.23 11.76
C GLU A 35 5.87 -10.95 11.26
N PRO A 36 5.96 -12.30 11.24
CA PRO A 36 7.16 -12.98 10.74
C PRO A 36 7.47 -12.64 9.28
N LEU A 37 6.44 -12.49 8.46
CA LEU A 37 6.59 -12.15 7.04
C LEU A 37 7.15 -10.72 6.88
N VAL A 38 6.66 -9.77 7.68
CA VAL A 38 7.18 -8.40 7.72
C VAL A 38 8.64 -8.36 8.16
N ARG A 39 9.02 -9.15 9.17
CA ARG A 39 10.41 -9.25 9.64
C ARG A 39 11.35 -9.78 8.55
N ILE A 40 10.94 -10.85 7.85
CA ILE A 40 11.72 -11.41 6.73
C ILE A 40 11.82 -10.41 5.59
N GLY A 41 10.71 -9.79 5.20
CA GLY A 41 10.66 -8.77 4.15
C GLY A 41 11.60 -7.60 4.45
N LYS A 42 11.67 -7.13 5.69
CA LYS A 42 12.61 -6.09 6.13
C LYS A 42 14.07 -6.51 5.91
N VAL A 43 14.45 -7.72 6.32
CA VAL A 43 15.82 -8.22 6.16
C VAL A 43 16.18 -8.36 4.68
N ALA A 44 15.30 -8.99 3.89
CA ALA A 44 15.51 -9.20 2.46
C ALA A 44 15.62 -7.86 1.69
N THR A 45 14.74 -6.90 1.99
CA THR A 45 14.76 -5.56 1.36
C THR A 45 16.05 -4.82 1.69
N ASN A 46 16.47 -4.82 2.96
CA ASN A 46 17.74 -4.19 3.35
C ASN A 46 18.95 -4.82 2.67
N PHE A 47 18.95 -6.16 2.53
CA PHE A 47 20.01 -6.85 1.80
C PHE A 47 20.03 -6.43 0.33
N ALA A 48 18.89 -6.45 -0.34
CA ALA A 48 18.78 -6.09 -1.75
C ALA A 48 19.24 -4.65 -2.02
N ILE A 49 18.87 -3.69 -1.17
CA ILE A 49 19.34 -2.30 -1.26
C ILE A 49 20.87 -2.24 -1.10
N LYS A 50 21.43 -2.90 -0.07
CA LYS A 50 22.89 -2.93 0.15
C LYS A 50 23.66 -3.61 -0.98
N ALA A 51 23.04 -4.59 -1.63
CA ALA A 51 23.58 -5.28 -2.80
C ALA A 51 23.34 -4.53 -4.12
N ASN A 52 22.74 -3.33 -4.09
CA ASN A 52 22.38 -2.52 -5.27
C ASN A 52 21.51 -3.28 -6.29
N LEU A 53 20.61 -4.16 -5.80
CA LEU A 53 19.64 -4.82 -6.66
C LEU A 53 18.52 -3.84 -7.07
N PRO A 54 18.04 -3.89 -8.33
CA PRO A 54 17.04 -2.96 -8.85
C PRO A 54 15.62 -3.30 -8.36
N ILE A 55 15.36 -3.17 -7.05
CA ILE A 55 14.09 -3.56 -6.41
C ILE A 55 13.11 -2.40 -6.18
N GLU A 56 13.50 -1.16 -6.50
CA GLU A 56 12.68 0.04 -6.27
C GLU A 56 11.32 -0.03 -6.96
N GLY A 57 11.28 -0.55 -8.19
CA GLY A 57 10.03 -0.75 -8.94
C GLY A 57 9.09 -1.74 -8.27
N LEU A 58 9.64 -2.81 -7.67
CA LEU A 58 8.85 -3.80 -6.93
C LEU A 58 8.26 -3.18 -5.66
N ILE A 59 9.05 -2.40 -4.92
CA ILE A 59 8.57 -1.69 -3.72
C ILE A 59 7.44 -0.73 -4.08
N ARG A 60 7.60 0.04 -5.17
CA ARG A 60 6.57 0.97 -5.66
C ARG A 60 5.28 0.27 -6.02
N ALA A 61 5.36 -0.80 -6.80
CA ALA A 61 4.19 -1.53 -7.27
C ALA A 61 3.41 -2.30 -6.18
N THR A 62 3.99 -2.48 -4.99
CA THR A 62 3.42 -3.37 -3.96
C THR A 62 3.00 -2.64 -2.69
N VAL A 63 3.85 -1.79 -2.12
CA VAL A 63 3.62 -1.19 -0.79
C VAL A 63 3.40 0.32 -0.89
N PHE A 64 4.01 0.97 -1.87
CA PHE A 64 4.10 2.43 -1.93
C PHE A 64 2.75 3.12 -2.14
N ASP A 65 1.94 2.68 -3.11
CA ASP A 65 0.69 3.35 -3.51
C ASP A 65 -0.36 3.43 -2.39
N HIS A 66 -0.25 2.59 -1.35
CA HIS A 66 -1.17 2.60 -0.21
C HIS A 66 -0.68 3.43 0.97
N PHE A 67 0.62 3.74 1.07
CA PHE A 67 1.22 4.38 2.25
C PHE A 67 1.99 5.67 1.94
N CYS A 68 2.38 5.90 0.69
CA CYS A 68 3.22 7.00 0.27
C CYS A 68 2.53 7.79 -0.85
N GLY A 69 2.41 9.11 -0.68
CA GLY A 69 1.90 10.01 -1.73
C GLY A 69 2.92 10.30 -2.84
N GLY A 70 4.18 9.90 -2.68
CA GLY A 70 5.26 10.32 -3.55
C GLY A 70 6.64 10.22 -2.93
N VAL A 71 7.71 10.32 -3.74
CA VAL A 71 9.09 10.47 -3.24
C VAL A 71 9.55 11.93 -3.18
N ASN A 72 8.74 12.84 -3.71
CA ASN A 72 8.94 14.29 -3.64
C ASN A 72 7.58 15.00 -3.56
N GLU A 73 7.58 16.33 -3.47
CA GLU A 73 6.36 17.14 -3.35
C GLU A 73 5.47 17.07 -4.60
N GLU A 74 6.09 17.06 -5.79
CA GLU A 74 5.39 17.02 -7.07
C GLU A 74 4.57 15.74 -7.23
N ASP A 75 5.11 14.62 -6.75
CA ASP A 75 4.44 13.32 -6.74
C ASP A 75 3.12 13.34 -5.94
N CYS A 76 3.01 14.17 -4.90
CA CYS A 76 1.86 14.23 -4.00
C CYS A 76 0.63 14.94 -4.62
N TYR A 77 0.81 15.65 -5.74
CA TYR A 77 -0.27 16.37 -6.43
C TYR A 77 -0.97 15.55 -7.53
N ARG A 78 -0.66 14.26 -7.63
CA ARG A 78 -1.26 13.33 -8.60
C ARG A 78 -2.68 12.91 -8.26
#